data_AF-A0A8T7JW30-F1
#
_entry.id   AF-A0A8T7JW30-F1
#
_cell.length_a   1.000
_cell.length_b   1.000
_cell.length_c   1.000
_cell.angle_alpha   90.00
_cell.angle_beta   90.00
_cell.angle_gamma   90.00
#
_symmetry.space_group_name_H-M   'P 1'
#
loop_
_entity.id
_entity.type
_entity.pdbx_description
1 polymer ?
#
loop_
_entity_poly.entity_id
_entity_poly.type
_entity_poly.pdbx_seq_one_letter_code
_entity_poly.pdbx_strand_id
1 'polypeptide(L)'
;MRKRAGIILSHEGKLALMERHKQGRRYFAFPGGVDGEFGAGTGEEYGEVNPFHRTYHPLWMPVEEILEKNVVPRGLAELTVKSYKEGWKDSAIIHEEPHRK
;
A
#
# COMPACT_ATOMS: atom_id res chain seq x y z
N MET A 1 1.98 -12.47 -14.64
CA MET A 1 2.05 -12.24 -13.18
C MET A 1 3.11 -11.18 -12.92
N ARG A 2 2.75 -10.01 -12.36
CA ARG A 2 3.73 -8.96 -12.06
C ARG A 2 4.28 -9.20 -10.65
N LYS A 3 5.58 -9.53 -10.54
CA LYS A 3 6.25 -9.66 -9.24
C LYS A 3 6.44 -8.26 -8.64
N ARG A 4 6.17 -8.10 -7.34
CA ARG A 4 6.32 -6.83 -6.61
C ARG A 4 6.99 -7.12 -5.28
N ALA A 5 7.85 -6.21 -4.85
CA ALA A 5 8.35 -6.14 -3.49
C ALA A 5 7.79 -4.87 -2.84
N GLY A 6 7.46 -4.95 -1.56
CA GLY A 6 6.98 -3.81 -0.78
C GLY A 6 7.69 -3.80 0.57
N ILE A 7 7.78 -2.62 1.17
CA ILE A 7 8.32 -2.44 2.52
C ILE A 7 7.15 -2.06 3.42
N ILE A 8 7.06 -2.71 4.58
CA ILE A 8 6.12 -2.34 5.62
C ILE A 8 6.91 -1.56 6.67
N LEU A 9 6.50 -0.32 6.93
CA LEU A 9 7.04 0.50 8.00
C LEU A 9 6.05 0.51 9.16
N SER A 10 6.51 0.08 10.33
CA SER A 10 5.71 0.07 11.56
C SER A 10 6.39 0.88 12.66
N HIS A 11 5.63 1.69 13.38
CA HIS A 11 6.10 2.47 14.53
C HIS A 11 4.97 2.62 15.54
N GLU A 12 5.22 2.30 16.82
CA GLU A 12 4.27 2.47 17.93
C GLU A 12 2.85 1.95 17.63
N GLY A 13 2.76 0.72 17.11
CA GLY A 13 1.48 0.09 16.76
C GLY A 13 0.74 0.71 15.58
N LYS A 14 1.43 1.50 14.76
CA LYS A 14 0.89 2.08 13.53
C LYS A 14 1.70 1.64 12.32
N LEU A 15 1.05 1.59 11.16
CA LEU A 15 1.66 1.32 9.87
C LEU A 15 1.66 2.59 9.01
N ALA A 16 2.77 2.83 8.32
CA ALA A 16 2.80 3.86 7.29
C ALA A 16 1.99 3.41 6.08
N LEU A 17 1.03 4.23 5.65
CA LEU A 17 0.20 4.02 4.46
C LEU A 17 0.09 5.30 3.65
N MET A 18 -0.25 5.14 2.38
CA MET A 18 -0.58 6.23 1.46
C MET A 18 -2.10 6.26 1.26
N GLU A 19 -2.76 7.30 1.73
CA GLU A 19 -4.16 7.57 1.38
C GLU A 19 -4.25 8.09 -0.05
N ARG A 20 -5.18 7.52 -0.82
CA ARG A 20 -5.45 7.86 -2.22
C ARG A 20 -6.92 8.12 -2.42
N HIS A 21 -7.20 9.16 -3.21
CA HIS A 21 -8.53 9.50 -3.73
C HIS A 21 -8.49 9.37 -5.24
N LYS A 22 -9.16 8.37 -5.83
CA LYS A 22 -9.20 8.14 -7.28
C LYS A 22 -10.61 7.78 -7.71
N GLN A 23 -11.15 8.49 -8.72
CA GLN A 23 -12.49 8.22 -9.27
C GLN A 23 -13.59 8.15 -8.18
N GLY A 24 -13.57 9.07 -7.22
CA GLY A 24 -14.52 9.10 -6.10
C GLY A 24 -14.32 7.99 -5.05
N ARG A 25 -13.27 7.17 -5.17
CA ARG A 25 -12.93 6.11 -4.22
C ARG A 25 -11.77 6.55 -3.34
N ARG A 26 -11.97 6.44 -2.03
CA ARG A 26 -10.92 6.58 -1.01
C ARG A 26 -10.40 5.18 -0.64
N TYR A 27 -9.08 5.01 -0.69
CA TYR A 27 -8.40 3.78 -0.31
C TYR A 27 -6.99 4.06 0.20
N PHE A 28 -6.38 3.07 0.82
CA PHE A 28 -5.05 3.18 1.40
C PHE A 28 -4.15 2.13 0.79
N ALA A 29 -2.91 2.47 0.47
CA ALA A 29 -1.96 1.54 -0.10
C ALA A 29 -0.67 1.52 0.72
N PHE A 30 -0.04 0.36 0.83
CA PHE A 30 1.30 0.27 1.40
C PHE A 30 2.29 1.12 0.58
N PRO A 31 3.25 1.80 1.23
CA PRO A 31 4.33 2.49 0.53
C PRO A 31 5.12 1.48 -0.31
N GLY A 32 5.21 1.73 -1.60
CA GLY A 32 5.82 0.81 -2.55
C GLY A 32 5.50 1.25 -3.98
N GLY A 33 6.54 1.69 -4.70
CA GLY A 33 6.42 2.10 -6.08
C GLY A 33 6.15 0.90 -7.00
N VAL A 34 5.31 1.12 -8.02
CA VAL A 34 5.28 0.25 -9.18
C VAL A 34 6.55 0.46 -10.00
N ASP A 35 7.04 -0.64 -10.58
CA ASP A 35 8.07 -0.65 -11.61
C ASP A 35 7.83 0.43 -12.70
N GLY A 36 8.94 0.97 -13.18
CA GLY A 36 9.10 2.08 -14.12
C GLY A 36 10.60 2.39 -14.22
N GLU A 37 11.07 2.85 -15.37
CA GLU A 37 12.45 3.31 -15.49
C GLU A 37 12.60 4.62 -14.71
N PHE A 38 13.60 4.71 -13.84
CA PHE A 38 13.89 5.96 -13.16
C PHE A 38 14.20 7.03 -14.22
N GLY A 39 13.39 8.10 -14.26
CA GLY A 39 13.48 9.13 -15.30
C GLY A 39 12.61 8.91 -16.55
N ALA A 40 11.84 7.82 -16.65
CA ALA A 40 10.92 7.59 -17.79
C ALA A 40 9.75 8.58 -17.84
N GLY A 41 9.42 9.22 -16.72
CA GLY A 41 8.33 10.20 -16.67
C GLY A 41 6.94 9.62 -16.92
N THR A 42 6.73 8.32 -16.71
CA THR A 42 5.43 7.65 -16.87
C THR A 42 4.64 7.53 -15.58
N GLY A 43 5.18 8.04 -14.47
CA GLY A 43 4.44 8.13 -13.21
C GLY A 43 3.22 9.03 -13.39
N GLU A 44 2.08 8.67 -12.79
CA GLU A 44 0.89 9.54 -12.78
C GLU A 44 1.22 10.93 -12.23
N GLU A 45 2.32 11.10 -11.49
CA GLU A 45 2.84 12.36 -10.94
C GLU A 45 3.57 13.24 -11.97
N TYR A 46 4.01 12.69 -13.11
CA TYR A 46 4.88 13.34 -14.10
C TYR A 46 4.13 14.05 -15.25
N GLY A 47 2.81 14.24 -15.12
CA GLY A 47 2.03 15.10 -16.04
C GLY A 47 1.71 16.48 -15.44
N GLU A 48 0.91 17.29 -16.13
CA GLU A 48 0.39 18.55 -15.56
C GLU A 48 -0.26 18.31 -14.19
N VAL A 49 0.03 19.20 -13.24
CA VAL A 49 -0.54 19.16 -11.89
C VAL A 49 -2.06 19.25 -12.02
N ASN A 50 -2.73 18.10 -11.92
CA ASN A 50 -4.18 18.04 -11.86
C ASN A 50 -4.60 18.16 -10.39
N PRO A 51 -5.19 19.30 -9.96
CA PRO A 51 -5.57 19.53 -8.57
C PRO A 51 -6.66 18.55 -8.07
N PHE A 52 -7.33 17.81 -8.98
CA PHE A 52 -8.37 16.84 -8.65
C PHE A 52 -7.87 15.38 -8.59
N HIS A 53 -6.60 15.08 -8.90
CA HIS A 53 -6.16 13.70 -9.15
C HIS A 53 -4.95 13.18 -8.37
N ARG A 54 -4.33 13.93 -7.45
CA ARG A 54 -2.92 13.63 -7.11
C ARG A 54 -2.45 13.78 -5.68
N THR A 55 -3.33 13.72 -4.69
CA THR A 55 -2.84 13.79 -3.32
C THR A 55 -2.65 12.40 -2.76
N TYR A 56 -1.40 11.95 -2.79
CA TYR A 56 -0.91 10.91 -1.92
C TYR A 56 -0.70 11.52 -0.54
N HIS A 57 -1.55 11.18 0.41
CA HIS A 57 -1.37 11.64 1.78
C HIS A 57 -0.73 10.52 2.60
N PRO A 58 0.55 10.65 2.99
CA PRO A 58 1.15 9.70 3.91
C PRO A 58 0.50 9.84 5.28
N LEU A 59 0.23 8.72 5.93
CA LEU A 59 -0.31 8.69 7.28
C LEU A 59 0.16 7.46 8.06
N TRP A 60 0.08 7.56 9.38
CA TRP A 60 0.26 6.45 10.31
C TRP A 60 -1.12 5.92 10.72
N MET A 61 -1.47 4.71 10.26
CA MET A 61 -2.74 4.06 10.61
C MET A 61 -2.52 3.07 11.76
N PRO A 62 -3.28 3.13 12.86
CA PRO A 62 -3.24 2.10 13.90
C PRO A 62 -3.51 0.72 13.30
N VAL A 63 -2.72 -0.29 13.70
CA VAL A 63 -2.81 -1.65 13.16
C VAL A 63 -4.24 -2.21 13.28
N GLU A 64 -4.93 -1.86 14.36
CA GLU A 64 -6.28 -2.30 14.69
C GLU A 64 -7.33 -1.80 13.70
N GLU A 65 -7.10 -0.62 13.10
CA GLU A 65 -7.99 -0.03 12.10
C GLU A 65 -7.76 -0.56 10.68
N ILE A 66 -6.61 -1.20 10.41
CA ILE A 66 -6.18 -1.60 9.06
C ILE A 66 -7.23 -2.44 8.35
N LEU A 67 -7.81 -3.42 9.06
CA LEU A 67 -8.78 -4.34 8.46
C LEU A 67 -10.17 -3.74 8.29
N GLU A 68 -10.45 -2.62 8.94
CA GLU A 68 -11.71 -1.87 8.83
C GLU A 68 -11.70 -0.89 7.64
N LYS A 69 -10.51 -0.47 7.19
CA LYS A 69 -10.35 0.42 6.04
C LYS A 69 -10.15 -0.35 4.74
N ASN A 70 -10.34 0.36 3.63
CA ASN A 70 -10.05 -0.14 2.28
C ASN A 70 -8.53 -0.09 1.99
N VAL A 71 -7.76 -0.93 2.69
CA VAL A 71 -6.32 -1.08 2.50
C VAL A 71 -6.03 -2.11 1.41
N VAL A 72 -5.18 -1.76 0.46
CA VAL A 72 -4.80 -2.61 -0.68
C VAL A 72 -3.28 -2.80 -0.77
N PRO A 73 -2.79 -4.00 -1.16
CA PRO A 73 -3.58 -5.21 -1.40
C PRO A 73 -4.12 -5.83 -0.10
N ARG A 74 -5.29 -6.48 -0.17
CA ARG A 74 -6.05 -6.84 1.04
C ARG A 74 -5.39 -7.98 1.81
N GLY A 75 -4.94 -9.01 1.12
CA GLY A 75 -4.22 -10.13 1.69
C GLY A 75 -2.88 -9.71 2.29
N LEU A 76 -2.21 -8.70 1.72
CA LEU A 76 -1.04 -8.10 2.38
C LEU A 76 -1.42 -7.41 3.69
N ALA A 77 -2.55 -6.69 3.72
CA ALA A 77 -3.06 -6.07 4.95
C ALA A 77 -3.37 -7.12 6.03
N GLU A 78 -4.03 -8.22 5.65
CA GLU A 78 -4.35 -9.34 6.54
C GLU A 78 -3.09 -10.03 7.09
N LEU A 79 -2.12 -10.31 6.22
CA LEU A 79 -0.85 -10.88 6.63
C LEU A 79 -0.05 -9.96 7.55
N THR A 80 -0.10 -8.65 7.30
CA THR A 80 0.60 -7.67 8.13
C THR A 80 -0.02 -7.62 9.53
N VAL A 81 -1.34 -7.53 9.63
CA VAL A 81 -2.06 -7.50 10.92
C VAL A 81 -1.86 -8.81 11.68
N LYS A 82 -1.89 -9.95 10.98
CA LYS A 82 -1.58 -11.26 11.57
C LYS A 82 -0.15 -11.30 12.10
N SER A 83 0.83 -10.91 11.30
CA SER A 83 2.26 -10.93 11.69
C SER A 83 2.54 -9.94 12.83
N TYR A 84 1.84 -8.81 12.88
CA TYR A 84 1.94 -7.89 14.00
C TYR A 84 1.45 -8.50 15.32
N LYS A 85 0.37 -9.30 15.29
CA LYS A 85 -0.21 -9.95 16.48
C LYS A 85 0.51 -11.23 16.90
N GLU A 86 0.94 -12.03 15.93
CA GLU A 86 1.50 -13.37 16.15
C GLU A 86 3.03 -13.40 16.10
N GLY A 87 3.67 -12.30 15.70
CA GLY A 87 5.10 -12.21 15.45
C GLY A 87 5.46 -12.39 13.97
N TRP A 88 6.55 -11.74 13.55
CA TRP A 88 7.10 -11.85 12.21
C TRP A 88 7.89 -13.15 12.07
N LYS A 89 7.67 -13.87 10.96
CA LYS A 89 8.41 -15.10 10.68
C LYS A 89 9.77 -14.79 10.09
N ASP A 90 10.77 -15.60 10.45
CA ASP A 90 12.13 -15.53 9.85
C ASP A 90 12.17 -16.06 8.39
N SER A 91 11.13 -16.77 7.97
CA SER A 91 10.96 -17.31 6.62
C SER A 91 10.00 -16.47 5.78
N ALA A 92 10.29 -16.31 4.49
CA ALA A 92 9.41 -15.64 3.55
C ALA A 92 8.00 -16.27 3.50
N ILE A 93 6.97 -15.42 3.50
CA ILE A 93 5.58 -15.82 3.29
C ILE A 93 5.22 -15.53 1.84
N ILE A 94 4.82 -16.56 1.10
CA ILE A 94 4.31 -16.42 -0.26
C ILE A 94 2.80 -16.26 -0.19
N HIS A 95 2.30 -15.18 -0.78
CA HIS A 95 0.86 -14.91 -0.87
C HIS A 95 0.50 -14.49 -2.28
N GLU A 96 -0.49 -15.18 -2.84
CA GLU A 96 -0.98 -14.93 -4.18
C GLU A 96 -2.38 -14.32 -4.10
N GLU A 97 -2.55 -13.15 -4.72
CA GLU A 97 -3.86 -12.54 -4.90
C GLU A 97 -4.27 -12.62 -6.38
N PRO A 98 -5.54 -12.94 -6.67
CA PRO A 98 -6.05 -12.82 -8.02
C PRO A 98 -6.01 -11.35 -8.47
N HIS A 99 -5.62 -11.13 -9.72
CA HIS A 99 -5.58 -9.79 -10.30
C HIS A 99 -7.01 -9.21 -10.34
N ARG A 100 -7.28 -8.17 -9.55
CA ARG A 100 -8.52 -7.37 -9.69
C ARG A 100 -8.43 -6.59 -11.00
N LYS A 101 -9.32 -6.89 -11.95
CA LYS A 101 -9.55 -6.13 -13.18
C LYS A 101 -10.06 -4.72 -12.86
#